data_AF-A0A2M7R984-F1
#
_entry.id   AF-A0A2M7R984-F1
#
_cell.length_a   1.000
_cell.length_b   1.000
_cell.length_c   1.000
_cell.angle_alpha   90.00
_cell.angle_beta   90.00
_cell.angle_gamma   90.00
#
_symmetry.space_group_name_H-M   'P 1'
#
loop_
_entity.id
_entity.type
_entity.pdbx_description
1 polymer ?
#
loop_
_entity_poly.entity_id
_entity_poly.type
_entity_poly.pdbx_seq_one_letter_code
_entity_poly.pdbx_strand_id
1 'polypeptide(L)'
;NIVETHCNASGNDIKTRIVETHCNASLPTTYQNKFGPQKNNLSSIIRGFKGVVTKRIHLETNEWQFSWQERFHEHVIKNEKSLYNIRDYVRTNPAKWGKDTFFSN
;
A
#
# COMPACT_ATOMS: atom_id res chain seq x y z
N ASN A 1 -11.97 1.71 24.00
CA ASN A 1 -11.05 2.86 23.80
C ASN A 1 -10.74 2.98 22.33
N ILE A 2 -11.30 4.05 21.74
CA ILE A 2 -11.33 4.32 20.30
C ILE A 2 -9.91 4.60 19.80
N VAL A 3 -9.57 3.97 18.68
CA VAL A 3 -8.31 4.19 17.96
C VAL A 3 -8.40 5.51 17.20
N GLU A 4 -7.75 6.56 17.68
CA GLU A 4 -7.52 7.75 16.88
C GLU A 4 -6.35 7.49 15.94
N THR A 5 -6.61 7.59 14.63
CA THR A 5 -5.56 7.63 13.62
C THR A 5 -5.32 9.10 13.31
N HIS A 6 -4.37 9.73 14.02
CA HIS A 6 -3.92 11.07 13.68
C HIS A 6 -3.02 10.98 12.45
N CYS A 7 -3.49 11.51 11.32
CA CYS A 7 -2.61 11.83 10.22
C CYS A 7 -1.75 13.03 10.64
N ASN A 8 -0.52 12.76 11.10
CA ASN A 8 0.47 13.79 11.34
C ASN A 8 0.96 14.34 10.00
N ALA A 9 0.52 15.55 9.67
CA ALA A 9 1.21 16.43 8.73
C ALA A 9 1.66 17.66 9.51
N SER A 10 2.75 17.51 10.26
CA SER A 10 3.53 18.64 10.79
C SER A 10 4.67 18.91 9.83
N GLY A 11 4.80 20.15 9.36
CA GLY A 11 5.86 20.52 8.43
C GLY A 11 5.82 21.98 7.97
N ASN A 12 6.23 22.85 8.89
CA ASN A 12 6.94 24.11 8.70
C ASN A 12 6.20 25.34 8.13
N ASP A 13 6.03 26.33 9.02
CA ASP A 13 6.02 27.77 8.72
C ASP A 13 7.19 28.13 7.80
N ILE A 14 6.92 28.41 6.53
CA ILE A 14 7.84 29.09 5.63
C ILE A 14 7.29 30.49 5.39
N LYS A 15 7.93 31.49 6.00
CA LYS A 15 7.80 32.90 5.62
C LYS A 15 8.00 33.02 4.11
N THR A 16 6.90 33.23 3.38
CA THR A 16 6.90 33.47 1.94
C THR A 16 7.53 34.84 1.67
N ARG A 17 8.75 34.83 1.12
CA ARG A 17 9.36 36.00 0.50
C ARG A 17 8.68 36.19 -0.85
N ILE A 18 7.69 37.08 -0.90
CA ILE A 18 7.04 37.48 -2.16
C ILE A 18 8.08 38.25 -2.96
N VAL A 19 8.44 37.73 -4.14
CA VAL A 19 9.21 38.47 -5.14
C VAL A 19 8.20 38.82 -6.23
N GLU A 20 7.85 40.10 -6.31
CA GLU A 20 6.90 40.64 -7.27
C GLU A 20 7.53 40.73 -8.66
N THR A 21 6.83 40.22 -9.68
CA THR A 21 7.06 40.60 -11.08
C THR A 21 5.92 41.52 -11.52
N HIS A 22 6.26 42.64 -12.14
CA HIS A 22 5.38 43.74 -12.58
C HIS A 22 4.43 43.38 -13.76
N CYS A 23 3.72 42.25 -13.69
CA CYS A 23 2.58 41.94 -14.56
C CYS A 23 1.53 41.17 -13.76
N ASN A 24 0.35 41.76 -13.55
CA ASN A 24 -0.77 41.26 -12.75
C ASN A 24 -1.42 39.97 -13.31
N ALA A 25 -0.73 38.83 -13.21
CA ALA A 25 -1.37 37.52 -13.34
C ALA A 25 -0.73 36.53 -12.36
N SER A 26 -1.17 36.57 -11.11
CA SER A 26 -0.94 35.46 -10.18
C SER A 26 -1.73 34.25 -10.66
N LEU A 27 -1.06 33.26 -11.24
CA LEU A 27 -1.65 31.93 -11.38
C LEU A 27 -1.88 31.38 -9.96
N PRO A 28 -3.08 30.90 -9.61
CA PRO A 28 -3.29 30.22 -8.34
C PRO A 28 -2.63 28.83 -8.44
N THR A 29 -1.32 28.75 -8.29
CA THR A 29 -0.61 27.46 -8.20
C THR A 29 -0.61 26.98 -6.75
N THR A 30 -1.78 26.59 -6.27
CA THR A 30 -1.89 25.67 -5.14
C THR A 30 -2.88 24.57 -5.48
N TYR A 31 -2.57 23.80 -6.53
CA TYR A 31 -3.15 22.47 -6.68
C TYR A 31 -2.60 21.59 -5.55
N GLN A 32 -3.27 21.64 -4.41
CA GLN A 32 -2.98 20.75 -3.29
C GLN A 32 -3.64 19.41 -3.58
N ASN A 33 -2.83 18.38 -3.80
CA ASN A 33 -3.32 17.01 -3.92
C ASN A 33 -4.04 16.61 -2.62
N LYS A 34 -5.37 16.60 -2.64
CA LYS A 34 -6.19 16.24 -1.48
C LYS A 34 -6.44 14.73 -1.47
N PHE A 35 -5.43 13.95 -1.11
CA PHE A 35 -5.60 12.51 -0.91
C PHE A 35 -6.28 12.24 0.43
N GLY A 36 -7.56 11.89 0.39
CA GLY A 36 -8.30 11.40 1.55
C GLY A 36 -8.03 9.92 1.82
N PRO A 37 -8.50 9.38 2.96
CA PRO A 37 -8.47 7.95 3.22
C PRO A 37 -9.10 7.16 2.07
N GLN A 38 -8.30 6.27 1.47
CA GLN A 38 -8.77 5.37 0.41
C GLN A 38 -9.69 4.30 1.01
N LYS A 39 -10.86 4.09 0.40
CA LYS A 39 -11.85 3.08 0.80
C LYS A 39 -12.44 2.39 -0.43
N ASN A 40 -13.03 1.21 -0.24
CA ASN A 40 -13.71 0.42 -1.27
C ASN A 40 -12.82 0.00 -2.46
N ASN A 41 -11.53 -0.21 -2.23
CA ASN A 41 -10.62 -0.74 -3.25
C ASN A 41 -9.71 -1.84 -2.68
N LEU A 42 -9.12 -2.65 -3.56
CA LEU A 42 -8.31 -3.80 -3.16
C LEU A 42 -7.12 -3.37 -2.29
N SER A 43 -6.43 -2.29 -2.65
CA SER A 43 -5.30 -1.76 -1.89
C SER A 43 -5.68 -1.40 -0.45
N SER A 44 -6.85 -0.81 -0.22
CA SER A 44 -7.34 -0.47 1.13
C SER A 44 -7.61 -1.72 1.97
N ILE A 45 -8.13 -2.79 1.37
CA ILE A 45 -8.39 -4.07 2.02
C ILE A 45 -7.07 -4.75 2.37
N ILE A 46 -6.14 -4.86 1.41
CA ILE A 46 -4.83 -5.49 1.62
C ILE A 46 -4.01 -4.75 2.67
N ARG A 47 -4.06 -3.41 2.68
CA ARG A 47 -3.40 -2.59 3.72
C ARG A 47 -3.94 -2.93 5.11
N GLY A 48 -5.26 -3.03 5.25
CA GLY A 48 -5.89 -3.42 6.52
C GLY A 48 -5.47 -4.83 6.96
N PHE A 49 -5.50 -5.80 6.04
CA PHE A 49 -5.10 -7.17 6.30
C PHE A 49 -3.63 -7.28 6.75
N LYS A 50 -2.68 -6.75 5.96
CA LYS A 50 -1.24 -6.78 6.29
C LYS A 50 -0.99 -6.14 7.65
N GLY A 51 -1.63 -5.00 7.96
CA GLY A 51 -1.48 -4.30 9.24
C GLY A 51 -1.99 -5.09 10.45
N VAL A 52 -3.20 -5.67 10.36
CA VAL A 52 -3.78 -6.47 11.46
C VAL A 52 -2.95 -7.72 11.72
N VAL A 53 -2.52 -8.42 10.67
CA VAL A 53 -1.72 -9.64 10.80
C VAL A 53 -0.33 -9.33 11.35
N THR A 54 0.36 -8.29 10.88
CA THR A 54 1.65 -7.85 11.46
C THR A 54 1.52 -7.56 12.94
N LYS A 55 0.48 -6.79 13.35
CA LYS A 55 0.23 -6.51 14.76
C LYS A 55 0.04 -7.80 15.56
N ARG A 56 -0.73 -8.75 15.02
CA ARG A 56 -0.99 -10.03 15.67
C ARG A 56 0.30 -10.85 15.83
N ILE A 57 1.10 -10.96 14.78
CA ILE A 57 2.40 -11.66 14.81
C ILE A 57 3.30 -11.06 15.89
N HIS A 58 3.47 -9.73 15.90
CA HIS A 58 4.32 -9.07 16.89
C HIS A 58 3.85 -9.36 18.33
N LEU A 59 2.54 -9.36 18.57
CA LEU A 59 1.98 -9.59 19.91
C LEU A 59 2.00 -11.07 20.33
N GLU A 60 1.75 -12.01 19.41
CA GLU A 60 1.62 -13.44 19.73
C GLU A 60 2.96 -14.19 19.70
N THR A 61 3.91 -13.73 18.87
CA THR A 61 5.18 -14.43 18.65
C THR A 61 6.41 -13.64 19.10
N ASN A 62 6.26 -12.35 19.43
CA ASN A 62 7.36 -11.43 19.74
C ASN A 62 8.38 -11.26 18.59
N GLU A 63 8.00 -11.62 17.35
CA GLU A 63 8.80 -11.49 16.14
C GLU A 63 8.69 -10.08 15.53
N TRP A 64 9.51 -9.14 16.01
CA TRP A 64 9.50 -7.75 15.54
C TRP A 64 10.18 -7.52 14.19
N GLN A 65 10.90 -8.54 13.68
CA GLN A 65 11.56 -8.49 12.37
C GLN A 65 10.66 -8.95 11.23
N PHE A 66 9.42 -9.37 11.53
CA PHE A 66 8.48 -9.80 10.50
C PHE A 66 8.19 -8.67 9.50
N SER A 67 8.35 -8.99 8.23
CA SER A 67 8.19 -8.07 7.12
C SER A 67 7.42 -8.73 5.99
N TRP A 68 6.51 -7.98 5.38
CA TRP A 68 5.85 -8.39 4.15
C TRP A 68 6.73 -8.03 2.95
N GLN A 69 6.61 -8.79 1.86
CA GLN A 69 6.95 -8.23 0.55
C GLN A 69 6.15 -6.94 0.32
N GLU A 70 6.82 -5.89 -0.18
CA GLU A 70 6.28 -4.52 -0.20
C GLU A 70 4.95 -4.43 -0.95
N ARG A 71 4.89 -5.02 -2.14
CA ARG A 71 3.72 -4.95 -3.03
C ARG A 71 2.88 -6.22 -2.91
N PHE A 72 1.83 -6.29 -3.72
CA PHE A 72 1.03 -7.50 -3.91
C PHE A 72 0.72 -7.65 -5.39
N HIS A 73 0.56 -8.90 -5.84
CA HIS A 73 0.16 -9.20 -7.21
C HIS A 73 -1.37 -9.25 -7.28
N GLU A 74 -1.95 -8.56 -8.26
CA GLU A 74 -3.37 -8.61 -8.58
C GLU A 74 -3.57 -8.95 -10.06
N HIS A 75 -4.60 -9.75 -10.35
CA HIS A 75 -4.96 -10.12 -11.72
C HIS A 75 -6.47 -10.28 -11.84
N VAL A 76 -7.09 -9.56 -12.78
CA VAL A 76 -8.52 -9.69 -13.06
C VAL A 76 -8.76 -10.91 -13.96
N ILE A 77 -9.49 -11.89 -13.42
CA ILE A 77 -9.86 -13.12 -14.13
C ILE A 77 -11.01 -12.81 -15.09
N LYS A 78 -10.77 -12.93 -16.41
CA LYS A 78 -11.74 -12.53 -17.45
C LYS A 78 -12.34 -13.71 -18.23
N ASN A 79 -11.83 -14.92 -18.03
CA ASN A 79 -12.32 -16.12 -18.71
C ASN A 79 -12.03 -17.40 -17.91
N GLU A 80 -12.73 -18.47 -18.25
CA GLU A 80 -12.64 -19.75 -17.55
C GLU A 80 -11.25 -20.39 -17.63
N LYS A 81 -10.55 -20.23 -18.76
CA LYS A 81 -9.18 -20.74 -18.91
C LYS A 81 -8.23 -20.08 -17.91
N SER A 82 -8.31 -18.76 -17.75
CA SER A 82 -7.53 -18.03 -16.74
C SER A 82 -7.88 -18.45 -15.33
N LEU A 83 -9.18 -18.66 -15.04
CA LEU A 83 -9.64 -19.14 -13.75
C LEU A 83 -9.06 -20.53 -13.42
N TYR A 84 -9.10 -21.45 -14.39
CA TYR A 84 -8.54 -22.80 -14.24
C TYR A 84 -7.05 -22.75 -13.95
N ASN A 85 -6.28 -22.01 -14.75
CA ASN A 85 -4.83 -21.89 -14.59
C ASN A 85 -4.45 -21.29 -13.23
N ILE A 86 -5.12 -20.24 -12.78
CA ILE A 86 -4.82 -19.59 -11.49
C ILE A 86 -5.15 -20.54 -10.33
N ARG A 87 -6.28 -21.27 -10.40
CA ARG A 87 -6.63 -22.27 -9.39
C ARG A 87 -5.62 -23.41 -9.33
N ASP A 88 -5.18 -23.90 -10.49
CA ASP A 88 -4.16 -24.94 -10.56
C ASP A 88 -2.81 -24.45 -10.00
N TYR A 89 -2.42 -23.22 -10.32
CA TYR A 89 -1.23 -22.60 -9.75
C TYR A 89 -1.31 -22.53 -8.22
N VAL A 90 -2.39 -21.96 -7.65
CA VAL A 90 -2.55 -21.84 -6.19
C VAL A 90 -2.50 -23.21 -5.51
N ARG A 91 -3.10 -24.25 -6.13
CA ARG A 91 -3.09 -25.61 -5.59
C ARG A 91 -1.72 -26.27 -5.67
N THR A 92 -1.02 -26.11 -6.78
CA THR A 92 0.22 -26.87 -7.06
C THR A 92 1.49 -26.16 -6.61
N ASN A 93 1.43 -24.85 -6.33
CA ASN A 93 2.59 -24.05 -5.94
C ASN A 93 3.32 -24.57 -4.68
N PRO A 94 2.64 -24.98 -3.58
CA PRO A 94 3.33 -25.48 -2.39
C PRO A 94 4.27 -26.66 -2.68
N ALA A 95 3.85 -27.57 -3.57
CA ALA A 95 4.67 -28.72 -3.97
C ALA A 95 5.81 -28.34 -4.94
N LYS A 96 5.67 -27.22 -5.65
CA LYS A 96 6.66 -26.71 -6.61
C LYS A 96 7.66 -25.74 -5.98
N TRP A 97 7.41 -25.28 -4.75
CA TRP A 97 8.17 -24.22 -4.09
C TRP A 97 9.69 -24.46 -4.04
N GLY A 98 10.13 -25.67 -3.65
CA GLY A 98 11.55 -26.00 -3.58
C GLY A 98 12.27 -26.11 -4.94
N LYS A 99 11.53 -26.06 -6.05
CA LYS A 99 12.05 -26.03 -7.42
C LYS A 99 11.95 -24.65 -8.05
N ASP A 100 11.47 -23.66 -7.29
CA ASP A 100 11.28 -22.31 -7.78
C ASP A 100 12.63 -21.59 -7.93
N THR A 101 12.78 -20.85 -9.03
CA THR A 101 14.03 -20.16 -9.38
C THR A 101 14.38 -19.04 -8.40
N PHE A 102 13.41 -18.53 -7.66
CA PHE A 102 13.59 -17.48 -6.65
C PHE A 102 13.73 -18.03 -5.24
N PHE A 103 13.71 -19.36 -5.05
CA PHE A 103 13.82 -19.98 -3.73
C PHE A 103 15.20 -19.80 -3.07
N SER A 104 16.26 -19.59 -3.85
CA SER A 104 17.65 -19.64 -3.40
C SER A 104 18.35 -18.28 -3.28
N ASN A 105 17.61 -17.16 -3.29
CA ASN A 105 18.18 -15.81 -3.17
C ASN A 105 18.05 -15.25 -1.76
#